data_AF-A0AA87ZBC0-F1
#
_entry.id   AF-A0AA87ZBC0-F1
#
_cell.length_a   1.000
_cell.length_b   1.000
_cell.length_c   1.000
_cell.angle_alpha   90.00
_cell.angle_beta   90.00
_cell.angle_gamma   90.00
#
_symmetry.space_group_name_H-M   'P 1'
#
loop_
_entity.id
_entity.type
_entity.pdbx_description
1 polymer ?
#
loop_
_entity_poly.entity_id
_entity_poly.type
_entity_poly.pdbx_seq_one_letter_code
_entity_poly.pdbx_strand_id
1 'polypeptide(L)'
;MAAAQPLLAPYKMGNFDLSHRVVLAPLTRERSFDNLPQPHAILYYSQRTTEGTLLISEAAGISNTSLGYPNVPGIWTKEQVKAWKPIVDAVHAKGGIFFCQIWHMGRSSNTDFQPNGEAPISSTDMPISPELHSDAIDLPKFTPPRRLRTDEVPLIVNDFRIAARNAIEAVGCA
;
A
#
# COMPACT_ATOMS: atom_id res chain seq x y z
N MET A 1 5.67 39.55 -15.76
CA MET A 1 6.19 38.27 -15.21
C MET A 1 5.14 37.21 -15.48
N ALA A 2 5.52 36.04 -16.01
CA ALA A 2 4.59 34.93 -16.13
C ALA A 2 4.09 34.55 -14.72
N ALA A 3 2.78 34.29 -14.58
CA ALA A 3 2.25 33.77 -13.33
C ALA A 3 2.96 32.46 -12.98
N ALA A 4 3.40 32.31 -11.73
CA ALA A 4 4.02 31.06 -11.27
C ALA A 4 3.05 29.89 -11.52
N GLN A 5 3.55 28.82 -12.15
CA GLN A 5 2.75 27.63 -12.47
C GLN A 5 2.22 27.00 -11.18
N PRO A 6 0.89 26.95 -10.94
CA PRO A 6 0.33 26.51 -9.66
C PRO A 6 0.76 25.09 -9.25
N LEU A 7 0.98 24.21 -10.24
CA LEU A 7 1.43 22.83 -10.02
C LEU A 7 2.87 22.76 -9.47
N LEU A 8 3.72 23.73 -9.81
CA LEU A 8 5.12 23.80 -9.41
C LEU A 8 5.33 24.69 -8.17
N ALA A 9 4.25 25.26 -7.62
CA ALA A 9 4.33 26.07 -6.41
C ALA A 9 4.50 25.18 -5.17
N PRO A 10 5.35 25.57 -4.20
CA PRO A 10 5.48 24.87 -2.92
C PRO A 10 4.16 24.76 -2.15
N TYR A 11 4.11 23.82 -1.21
CA TYR A 11 2.94 23.57 -0.37
C TYR A 11 3.31 23.02 1.00
N LYS A 12 2.78 23.64 2.08
CA LYS A 12 2.89 23.12 3.44
C LYS A 12 1.76 22.12 3.70
N MET A 13 2.09 20.84 3.76
CA MET A 13 1.15 19.76 4.08
C MET A 13 1.32 19.31 5.53
N GLY A 14 0.64 19.98 6.46
CA GLY A 14 0.81 19.71 7.88
C GLY A 14 2.25 19.99 8.30
N ASN A 15 3.00 18.96 8.69
CA ASN A 15 4.41 19.08 9.06
C ASN A 15 5.37 19.03 7.87
N PHE A 16 4.91 18.61 6.68
CA PHE A 16 5.76 18.37 5.51
C PHE A 16 5.80 19.58 4.59
N ASP A 17 7.00 19.95 4.16
CA ASP A 17 7.24 21.01 3.16
C ASP A 17 7.43 20.37 1.79
N LEU A 18 6.47 20.55 0.88
CA LEU A 18 6.58 20.09 -0.50
C LEU A 18 7.11 21.21 -1.39
N SER A 19 8.06 20.88 -2.28
CA SER A 19 8.60 21.83 -3.25
C SER A 19 7.68 22.07 -4.43
N HIS A 20 6.72 21.16 -4.67
CA HIS A 20 5.71 21.23 -5.73
C HIS A 20 4.50 20.36 -5.39
N ARG A 21 3.46 20.42 -6.24
CA ARG A 21 2.19 19.70 -6.03
C ARG A 21 2.02 18.45 -6.90
N VAL A 22 3.10 18.01 -7.55
CA VAL A 22 3.17 16.72 -8.23
C VAL A 22 3.44 15.62 -7.19
N VAL A 23 2.63 14.56 -7.21
CA VAL A 23 2.68 13.44 -6.26
C VAL A 23 2.76 12.13 -7.04
N LEU A 24 3.57 11.17 -6.57
CA LEU A 24 3.45 9.79 -7.04
C LEU A 24 2.25 9.14 -6.36
N ALA A 25 1.20 8.89 -7.14
CA ALA A 25 0.04 8.13 -6.69
C ALA A 25 0.44 6.68 -6.31
N PRO A 26 -0.31 6.02 -5.40
CA PRO A 26 -0.10 4.61 -5.09
C PRO A 26 -0.41 3.74 -6.32
N LEU A 27 0.53 2.88 -6.70
CA LEU A 27 0.43 2.03 -7.89
C LEU A 27 0.87 0.61 -7.55
N THR A 28 -0.07 -0.32 -7.34
CA THR A 28 0.24 -1.74 -7.13
C THR A 28 1.07 -2.27 -8.29
N ARG A 29 2.26 -2.81 -7.98
CA ARG A 29 3.15 -3.35 -9.01
C ARG A 29 3.23 -4.87 -8.97
N GLU A 30 2.97 -5.58 -7.88
CA GLU A 30 3.13 -7.05 -7.85
C GLU A 30 4.59 -7.50 -8.10
N ARG A 31 5.57 -6.76 -7.57
CA ARG A 31 7.01 -7.10 -7.69
C ARG A 31 7.67 -7.40 -6.34
N SER A 32 6.87 -7.73 -5.33
CA SER A 32 7.27 -8.02 -3.95
C SER A 32 7.03 -9.49 -3.61
N PHE A 33 7.93 -10.36 -4.06
CA PHE A 33 7.86 -11.82 -3.84
C PHE A 33 7.79 -12.14 -2.34
N ASP A 34 6.97 -13.13 -1.98
CA ASP A 34 6.71 -13.54 -0.58
C ASP A 34 6.27 -12.36 0.32
N ASN A 35 5.58 -11.39 -0.29
CA ASN A 35 5.17 -10.13 0.34
C ASN A 35 6.33 -9.28 0.90
N LEU A 36 7.56 -9.53 0.45
CA LEU A 36 8.73 -8.74 0.83
C LEU A 36 9.03 -7.69 -0.25
N PRO A 37 9.13 -6.40 0.11
CA PRO A 37 9.73 -5.40 -0.76
C PRO A 37 11.11 -5.85 -1.23
N GLN A 38 11.38 -5.69 -2.52
CA GLN A 38 12.59 -6.22 -3.16
C GLN A 38 13.60 -5.10 -3.46
N PRO A 39 14.90 -5.42 -3.57
CA PRO A 39 15.94 -4.41 -3.82
C PRO A 39 15.71 -3.54 -5.06
N HIS A 40 15.05 -4.06 -6.11
CA HIS A 40 14.75 -3.28 -7.32
C HIS A 40 13.81 -2.09 -7.05
N ALA A 41 13.00 -2.14 -5.98
CA ALA A 41 12.08 -1.06 -5.62
C ALA A 41 12.84 0.21 -5.18
N ILE A 42 14.08 0.06 -4.68
CA ILE A 42 14.99 1.18 -4.38
C ILE A 42 15.14 2.07 -5.62
N LEU A 43 15.49 1.45 -6.77
CA LEU A 43 15.63 2.16 -8.03
C LEU A 43 14.30 2.75 -8.49
N TYR A 44 13.20 1.99 -8.38
CA TYR A 44 11.87 2.42 -8.83
C TYR A 44 11.40 3.72 -8.17
N TYR A 45 11.47 3.79 -6.83
CA TYR A 45 11.05 4.97 -6.08
C TYR A 45 12.09 6.09 -6.22
N SER A 46 13.39 5.80 -6.15
CA SER A 46 14.45 6.81 -6.32
C SER A 46 14.38 7.53 -7.66
N GLN A 47 14.00 6.84 -8.75
CA GLN A 47 13.82 7.46 -10.07
C GLN A 47 12.67 8.49 -10.10
N ARG A 48 11.71 8.37 -9.18
CA ARG A 48 10.51 9.23 -9.10
C ARG A 48 10.64 10.31 -8.02
N THR A 49 11.78 10.37 -7.35
CA THR A 49 12.03 11.34 -6.30
C THR A 49 12.84 12.52 -6.80
N THR A 50 12.28 13.71 -6.60
CA THR A 50 12.98 15.00 -6.58
C THR A 50 12.81 15.67 -5.21
N GLU A 51 13.62 16.67 -4.90
CA GLU A 51 13.58 17.36 -3.60
C GLU A 51 12.17 17.91 -3.29
N GLY A 52 11.63 17.58 -2.12
CA GLY A 52 10.28 17.96 -1.67
C GLY A 52 9.14 17.28 -2.41
N THR A 53 9.38 16.16 -3.10
CA THR A 53 8.33 15.35 -3.74
C THR A 53 7.66 14.45 -2.72
N LEU A 54 6.33 14.41 -2.71
CA LEU A 54 5.58 13.38 -1.99
C LEU A 54 5.42 12.13 -2.86
N LEU A 55 5.81 10.98 -2.31
CA LEU A 55 5.58 9.66 -2.88
C LEU A 55 4.66 8.86 -1.97
N ILE A 56 3.64 8.25 -2.55
CA ILE A 56 2.80 7.26 -1.86
C ILE A 56 3.17 5.89 -2.42
N SER A 57 3.52 4.96 -1.53
CA SER A 57 3.90 3.60 -1.92
C SER A 57 2.79 2.89 -2.67
N GLU A 58 3.15 1.82 -3.38
CA GLU A 58 2.18 0.77 -3.70
C GLU A 58 1.47 0.26 -2.44
N ALA A 59 0.29 -0.32 -2.61
CA ALA A 59 -0.51 -0.84 -1.52
C ALA A 59 0.27 -1.90 -0.73
N ALA A 60 0.44 -1.69 0.58
CA ALA A 60 1.10 -2.62 1.47
C ALA A 60 0.06 -3.31 2.37
N GLY A 61 -0.01 -4.64 2.29
CA GLY A 61 -0.92 -5.43 3.12
C GLY A 61 -0.66 -5.21 4.61
N ILE A 62 -1.71 -5.18 5.41
CA ILE A 62 -1.63 -5.03 6.88
C ILE A 62 -1.62 -6.35 7.65
N SER A 63 -1.90 -7.46 6.96
CA SER A 63 -1.99 -8.81 7.51
C SER A 63 -1.92 -9.85 6.37
N ASN A 64 -1.81 -11.13 6.71
CA ASN A 64 -1.93 -12.22 5.73
C ASN A 64 -3.34 -12.35 5.12
N THR A 65 -4.39 -11.89 5.80
CA THR A 65 -5.78 -11.89 5.30
C THR A 65 -6.11 -10.69 4.42
N SER A 66 -5.22 -9.69 4.37
CA SER A 66 -5.43 -8.43 3.67
C SER A 66 -5.23 -8.49 2.14
N LEU A 67 -4.68 -9.60 1.63
CA LEU A 67 -4.20 -9.74 0.26
C LEU A 67 -5.31 -10.07 -0.74
N GLY A 68 -5.09 -9.71 -2.00
CA GLY A 68 -5.95 -10.08 -3.13
C GLY A 68 -5.26 -10.02 -4.51
N TYR A 69 -3.95 -9.76 -4.52
CA TYR A 69 -3.08 -9.82 -5.70
C TYR A 69 -1.79 -10.56 -5.31
N PRO A 70 -1.13 -11.24 -6.25
CA PRO A 70 0.15 -11.87 -5.99
C PRO A 70 1.24 -10.81 -5.79
N ASN A 71 2.30 -11.18 -5.07
CA ASN A 71 3.55 -10.40 -4.99
C ASN A 71 3.36 -8.93 -4.55
N VAL A 72 2.35 -8.63 -3.73
CA VAL A 72 2.15 -7.32 -3.12
C VAL A 72 2.94 -7.25 -1.81
N PRO A 73 3.64 -6.14 -1.50
CA PRO A 73 4.39 -6.04 -0.27
C PRO A 73 3.48 -6.04 0.97
N GLY A 74 4.02 -6.49 2.09
CA GLY A 74 3.41 -6.34 3.41
C GLY A 74 4.09 -5.31 4.29
N ILE A 75 3.47 -5.01 5.43
CA ILE A 75 4.06 -4.21 6.52
C ILE A 75 3.65 -4.72 7.92
N TRP A 76 3.33 -6.01 8.06
CA TRP A 76 2.91 -6.62 9.33
C TRP A 76 4.02 -7.39 10.05
N THR A 77 5.08 -7.79 9.35
CA THR A 77 6.24 -8.49 9.95
C THR A 77 7.46 -7.59 10.09
N LYS A 78 8.39 -7.97 10.98
CA LYS A 78 9.66 -7.25 11.16
C LYS A 78 10.56 -7.36 9.93
N GLU A 79 10.47 -8.48 9.23
CA GLU A 79 11.23 -8.76 8.00
C GLU A 79 10.78 -7.82 6.88
N GLN A 80 9.46 -7.62 6.74
CA GLN A 80 8.88 -6.66 5.81
C GLN A 80 9.32 -5.23 6.14
N VAL A 81 9.25 -4.83 7.43
CA VAL A 81 9.73 -3.51 7.89
C VAL A 81 11.20 -3.28 7.52
N LYS A 82 12.07 -4.27 7.78
CA LYS A 82 13.50 -4.19 7.42
C LYS A 82 13.72 -4.07 5.92
N ALA A 83 12.91 -4.76 5.11
CA ALA A 83 12.99 -4.70 3.66
C ALA A 83 12.53 -3.35 3.08
N TRP A 84 11.60 -2.66 3.74
CA TRP A 84 11.18 -1.31 3.35
C TRP A 84 12.23 -0.22 3.63
N LYS A 85 12.98 -0.31 4.74
CA LYS A 85 13.96 0.70 5.16
C LYS A 85 14.91 1.18 4.03
N PRO A 86 15.65 0.32 3.31
CA PRO A 86 16.57 0.78 2.26
C PRO A 86 15.85 1.47 1.07
N ILE A 87 14.57 1.16 0.83
CA ILE A 87 13.77 1.82 -0.20
C ILE A 87 13.46 3.25 0.23
N VAL A 88 13.03 3.42 1.49
CA VAL A 88 12.70 4.75 2.02
C VAL A 88 13.95 5.60 2.21
N ASP A 89 15.05 5.01 2.69
CA ASP A 89 16.34 5.70 2.83
C ASP A 89 16.79 6.32 1.50
N ALA A 90 16.59 5.61 0.38
CA ALA A 90 16.95 6.11 -0.94
C ALA A 90 16.03 7.27 -1.43
N VAL A 91 14.77 7.29 -1.00
CA VAL A 91 13.86 8.42 -1.23
C VAL A 91 14.29 9.63 -0.39
N HIS A 92 14.57 9.42 0.90
CA HIS A 92 15.01 10.48 1.81
C HIS A 92 16.38 11.06 1.42
N ALA A 93 17.30 10.24 0.93
CA ALA A 93 18.59 10.69 0.41
C ALA A 93 18.46 11.67 -0.78
N LYS A 94 17.31 11.71 -1.45
CA LYS A 94 16.96 12.67 -2.51
C LYS A 94 16.07 13.82 -2.04
N GLY A 95 15.80 13.92 -0.74
CA GLY A 95 14.91 14.92 -0.15
C GLY A 95 13.43 14.68 -0.45
N GLY A 96 13.04 13.45 -0.82
CA GLY A 96 11.63 13.09 -0.98
C GLY A 96 10.97 12.74 0.34
N ILE A 97 9.64 12.83 0.35
CA ILE A 97 8.77 12.46 1.47
C ILE A 97 8.03 11.19 1.07
N PHE A 98 8.02 10.17 1.95
CA PHE A 98 7.48 8.86 1.62
C PHE A 98 6.34 8.45 2.56
N PHE A 99 5.18 8.14 1.99
CA PHE A 99 4.02 7.63 2.73
C PHE A 99 3.76 6.17 2.33
N CYS A 100 3.57 5.30 3.32
CA CYS A 100 3.16 3.92 3.07
C CYS A 100 1.63 3.81 3.02
N GLN A 101 1.09 3.36 1.88
CA GLN A 101 -0.35 3.06 1.77
C GLN A 101 -0.65 1.71 2.43
N ILE A 102 -1.18 1.74 3.65
CA ILE A 102 -1.65 0.52 4.34
C ILE A 102 -3.01 0.07 3.80
N TRP A 103 -3.16 -1.22 3.54
CA TRP A 103 -4.21 -1.73 2.67
C TRP A 103 -4.83 -3.05 3.13
N HIS A 104 -6.13 -3.22 2.88
CA HIS A 104 -6.86 -4.46 3.08
C HIS A 104 -7.93 -4.64 1.98
N MET A 105 -7.86 -5.74 1.24
CA MET A 105 -8.74 -6.02 0.09
C MET A 105 -10.19 -6.34 0.46
N GLY A 106 -10.39 -6.97 1.62
CA GLY A 106 -11.71 -7.44 2.02
C GLY A 106 -12.23 -8.47 0.99
N ARG A 107 -13.45 -8.25 0.47
CA ARG A 107 -14.07 -9.17 -0.49
C ARG A 107 -13.48 -9.15 -1.90
N SER A 108 -12.61 -8.20 -2.23
CA SER A 108 -11.88 -8.19 -3.51
C SER A 108 -10.69 -9.16 -3.45
N SER A 109 -10.93 -10.41 -3.08
CA SER A 109 -9.92 -11.45 -2.89
C SER A 109 -10.52 -12.82 -3.21
N ASN A 110 -9.73 -13.88 -3.09
CA ASN A 110 -10.15 -15.26 -3.29
C ASN A 110 -9.48 -16.18 -2.26
N THR A 111 -9.91 -17.44 -2.20
CA THR A 111 -9.36 -18.44 -1.27
C THR A 111 -7.86 -18.69 -1.46
N ASP A 112 -7.31 -18.52 -2.66
CA ASP A 112 -5.90 -18.78 -2.95
C ASP A 112 -4.98 -17.77 -2.25
N PHE A 113 -5.48 -16.56 -1.99
CA PHE A 113 -4.77 -15.53 -1.23
C PHE A 113 -5.01 -15.61 0.28
N GLN A 114 -5.94 -16.44 0.75
CA GLN A 114 -6.30 -16.51 2.16
C GLN A 114 -5.55 -17.63 2.88
N PRO A 115 -5.18 -17.42 4.15
CA PRO A 115 -4.59 -18.48 4.96
C PRO A 115 -5.55 -19.68 5.02
N ASN A 116 -5.00 -20.89 4.83
CA ASN A 116 -5.74 -22.14 4.85
C ASN A 116 -6.89 -22.26 3.83
N GLY A 117 -6.92 -21.42 2.79
CA GLY A 117 -7.99 -21.43 1.80
C GLY A 117 -9.33 -20.89 2.33
N GLU A 118 -9.30 -20.10 3.41
CA GLU A 118 -10.52 -19.52 3.98
C GLU A 118 -11.20 -18.51 3.03
N ALA A 119 -12.49 -18.25 3.28
CA ALA A 119 -13.20 -17.21 2.55
C ALA A 119 -12.67 -15.82 2.94
N PRO A 120 -12.47 -14.90 1.98
CA PRO A 120 -12.14 -13.50 2.28
C PRO A 120 -13.18 -12.86 3.19
N ILE A 121 -12.77 -11.89 4.01
CA ILE A 121 -13.68 -11.21 4.94
C ILE A 121 -14.29 -9.94 4.35
N SER A 122 -15.50 -9.57 4.79
CA SER A 122 -16.13 -8.31 4.39
C SER A 122 -17.19 -7.85 5.38
N SER A 123 -17.79 -6.69 5.12
CA SER A 123 -18.98 -6.19 5.84
C SER A 123 -20.26 -6.96 5.48
N THR A 124 -20.22 -7.75 4.42
CA THR A 124 -21.34 -8.54 3.89
C THR A 124 -20.86 -9.89 3.37
N ASP A 125 -21.77 -10.83 3.24
CA ASP A 125 -21.64 -12.13 2.57
C ASP A 125 -21.94 -12.07 1.05
N MET A 126 -22.24 -10.88 0.52
CA MET A 126 -22.55 -10.69 -0.90
C MET A 126 -21.27 -10.71 -1.74
N PRO A 127 -21.19 -11.59 -2.77
CA PRO A 127 -20.05 -11.62 -3.68
C PRO A 127 -19.96 -10.33 -4.51
N ILE A 128 -18.80 -10.09 -5.12
CA ILE A 128 -18.65 -9.04 -6.13
C ILE A 128 -19.38 -9.49 -7.40
N SER A 129 -20.20 -8.61 -7.97
CA SER A 129 -20.96 -8.91 -9.19
C SER A 129 -20.02 -9.28 -10.35
N PRO A 130 -20.35 -10.33 -11.14
CA PRO A 130 -19.53 -10.74 -12.28
C PRO A 130 -19.36 -9.66 -13.36
N GLU A 131 -20.27 -8.70 -13.44
CA GLU A 131 -20.25 -7.61 -14.44
C GLU A 131 -19.10 -6.60 -14.21
N LEU A 132 -18.42 -6.68 -13.06
CA LEU A 132 -17.20 -5.90 -12.77
C LEU A 132 -15.91 -6.62 -13.22
N HIS A 133 -16.01 -7.80 -13.82
CA HIS A 133 -14.89 -8.45 -14.49
C HIS A 133 -14.57 -7.67 -15.77
N SER A 134 -13.56 -6.80 -15.74
CA SER A 134 -13.06 -6.18 -16.97
C SER A 134 -12.52 -7.27 -17.90
N ASP A 135 -12.99 -7.29 -19.14
CA ASP A 135 -12.66 -8.27 -20.20
C ASP A 135 -11.16 -8.38 -20.58
N ALA A 136 -10.27 -7.63 -19.92
CA ALA A 136 -8.87 -7.48 -20.34
C ALA A 136 -7.85 -8.23 -19.46
N ILE A 137 -8.24 -8.76 -18.31
CA ILE A 137 -7.35 -9.48 -17.41
C ILE A 137 -8.17 -10.62 -16.81
N ASP A 138 -7.61 -11.82 -16.78
CA ASP A 138 -8.14 -13.00 -16.08
C ASP A 138 -8.14 -12.66 -14.57
N LEU A 139 -9.08 -11.80 -14.16
CA LEU A 139 -9.20 -11.34 -12.80
C LEU A 139 -9.51 -12.57 -11.96
N PRO A 140 -8.76 -12.81 -10.87
CA PRO A 140 -8.99 -13.96 -10.04
C PRO A 140 -10.47 -13.98 -9.65
N LYS A 141 -11.15 -15.11 -9.88
CA LYS A 141 -12.57 -15.27 -9.48
C LYS A 141 -12.68 -14.90 -8.00
N PHE A 142 -13.45 -13.85 -7.70
CA PHE A 142 -13.66 -13.44 -6.32
C PHE A 142 -14.49 -14.49 -5.60
N THR A 143 -13.96 -15.05 -4.52
CA THR A 143 -14.69 -16.01 -3.69
C THR A 143 -15.76 -15.25 -2.89
N PRO A 144 -17.00 -15.78 -2.76
CA PRO A 144 -17.99 -15.21 -1.84
C PRO A 144 -17.39 -14.96 -0.45
N PRO A 145 -17.48 -13.73 0.08
CA PRO A 145 -16.83 -13.38 1.33
C PRO A 145 -17.63 -13.91 2.53
N ARG A 146 -16.94 -14.06 3.66
CA ARG A 146 -17.57 -14.20 4.97
C ARG A 146 -17.82 -12.82 5.56
N ARG A 147 -19.05 -12.58 6.02
CA ARG A 147 -19.38 -11.40 6.82
C ARG A 147 -18.62 -11.44 8.15
N LEU A 148 -17.92 -10.36 8.45
CA LEU A 148 -17.32 -10.14 9.77
C LEU A 148 -18.42 -10.06 10.83
N ARG A 149 -18.20 -10.73 11.95
CA ARG A 149 -18.95 -10.50 13.17
C ARG A 149 -18.46 -9.20 13.82
N THR A 150 -19.31 -8.57 14.62
CA THR A 150 -18.96 -7.31 15.30
C THR A 150 -17.75 -7.43 16.21
N ASP A 151 -17.55 -8.58 16.86
CA ASP A 151 -16.40 -8.87 17.72
C ASP A 151 -15.08 -9.04 16.97
N GLU A 152 -15.11 -9.24 15.64
CA GLU A 152 -13.91 -9.37 14.81
C GLU A 152 -13.40 -8.01 14.29
N VAL A 153 -14.26 -6.99 14.20
CA VAL A 153 -13.89 -5.66 13.69
C VAL A 153 -12.73 -5.02 14.48
N PRO A 154 -12.68 -5.09 15.82
CA PRO A 154 -11.55 -4.58 16.58
C PRO A 154 -10.21 -5.22 16.21
N LEU A 155 -10.20 -6.47 15.75
CA LEU A 155 -8.97 -7.16 15.30
C LEU A 155 -8.44 -6.53 14.02
N ILE A 156 -9.32 -6.22 13.06
CA ILE A 156 -8.94 -5.53 11.81
C ILE A 156 -8.42 -4.12 12.10
N VAL A 157 -9.06 -3.39 13.00
CA VAL A 157 -8.57 -2.08 13.46
C VAL A 157 -7.17 -2.21 14.09
N ASN A 158 -6.94 -3.27 14.87
CA ASN A 158 -5.65 -3.52 15.47
C ASN A 158 -4.57 -3.86 14.43
N ASP A 159 -4.90 -4.56 13.34
CA ASP A 159 -3.97 -4.81 12.23
C ASP A 159 -3.55 -3.51 11.56
N PHE A 160 -4.50 -2.60 11.26
CA PHE A 160 -4.18 -1.26 10.76
C PHE A 160 -3.29 -0.48 11.74
N ARG A 161 -3.55 -0.57 13.06
CA ARG A 161 -2.73 0.08 14.10
C ARG A 161 -1.30 -0.47 14.12
N ILE A 162 -1.11 -1.78 13.98
CA ILE A 162 0.21 -2.41 13.93
C ILE A 162 0.93 -2.02 12.65
N ALA A 163 0.26 -2.13 11.50
CA ALA A 163 0.80 -1.73 10.20
C ALA A 163 1.23 -0.26 10.18
N ALA A 164 0.45 0.65 10.77
CA ALA A 164 0.84 2.05 10.89
C ALA A 164 2.10 2.26 11.74
N ARG A 165 2.24 1.55 12.87
CA ARG A 165 3.47 1.60 13.69
C ARG A 165 4.68 1.06 12.93
N ASN A 166 4.51 -0.06 12.25
CA ASN A 166 5.55 -0.68 11.43
C ASN A 166 5.94 0.23 10.26
N ALA A 167 4.98 0.91 9.63
CA ALA A 167 5.23 1.89 8.58
C ALA A 167 6.04 3.07 9.11
N ILE A 168 5.74 3.60 10.29
CA ILE A 168 6.58 4.63 10.93
C ILE A 168 7.98 4.11 11.23
N GLU A 169 8.12 2.86 11.69
CA GLU A 169 9.44 2.25 11.91
C GLU A 169 10.23 2.10 10.60
N ALA A 170 9.56 1.75 9.50
CA ALA A 170 10.17 1.58 8.19
C ALA A 170 10.52 2.91 7.53
N VAL A 171 9.62 3.89 7.62
CA VAL A 171 9.76 5.19 6.98
C VAL A 171 10.71 6.11 7.74
N GLY A 172 10.71 6.03 9.07
CA GLY A 172 11.45 6.99 9.90
C GLY A 172 10.79 8.37 9.90
N CYS A 173 11.55 9.41 10.24
CA CYS A 173 11.08 10.79 10.12
C CYS A 173 11.03 11.16 8.63
N ALA A 174 9.83 11.32 8.11
CA ALA A 174 9.56 11.77 6.74
C ALA A 174 9.74 13.29 6.58
#